data_AF-A0A957NET0-F1
#
_entry.id   AF-A0A957NET0-F1
#
_cell.length_a   1.000
_cell.length_b   1.000
_cell.length_c   1.000
_cell.angle_alpha   90.00
_cell.angle_beta   90.00
_cell.angle_gamma   90.00
#
_symmetry.space_group_name_H-M   'P 1'
#
loop_
_entity.id
_entity.type
_entity.pdbx_description
1 polymer ?
#
loop_
_entity_poly.entity_id
_entity_poly.type
_entity_poly.pdbx_seq_one_letter_code
_entity_poly.pdbx_strand_id
1 'polypeptide(L)' 'MNFEEWAEEVPESIRQDQLWRLNVYRQALFLGDVAQRDAITISQRRQWWSLSD' A
#
# COMPACT_ATOMS: atom_id res chain seq x y z
N MET A 1 3.50 -7.35 -8.24
CA MET A 1 3.83 -7.19 -6.83
C MET A 1 2.90 -8.04 -6.01
N ASN A 2 3.36 -9.22 -5.63
CA ASN A 2 2.77 -10.01 -4.55
C ASN A 2 3.38 -9.57 -3.21
N PHE A 3 2.93 -10.17 -2.10
CA PHE A 3 3.38 -9.82 -0.75
C PHE A 3 4.88 -10.10 -0.52
N GLU A 4 5.41 -11.17 -1.10
CA GLU A 4 6.79 -11.62 -0.89
C GLU A 4 7.78 -10.69 -1.61
N GLU A 5 7.50 -10.37 -2.87
CA GLU A 5 8.24 -9.38 -3.66
C GLU A 5 8.24 -8.00 -2.98
N TRP A 6 7.08 -7.57 -2.48
CA TRP A 6 6.97 -6.29 -1.76
C TRP A 6 7.81 -6.28 -0.49
N ALA A 7 7.81 -7.38 0.27
CA ALA A 7 8.54 -7.46 1.53
C ALA A 7 10.05 -7.25 1.34
N GLU A 8 10.62 -7.65 0.20
CA GLU A 8 12.03 -7.41 -0.16
C GLU A 8 12.31 -5.94 -0.48
N GLU A 9 11.34 -5.23 -1.04
CA GLU A 9 11.44 -3.80 -1.40
C GLU A 9 11.30 -2.86 -0.18
N VAL A 10 10.78 -3.36 0.95
CA VAL A 10 10.62 -2.54 2.16
C VAL A 10 11.99 -2.07 2.68
N PRO A 11 12.13 -0.78 3.03
CA PRO A 11 13.37 -0.23 3.60
C PRO A 11 13.90 -1.04 4.78
N GLU A 12 15.22 -1.23 4.83
CA GLU A 12 15.90 -1.98 5.89
C GLU A 12 15.58 -1.43 7.29
N SER A 13 15.42 -0.11 7.43
CA SER A 13 15.05 0.53 8.71
C SER A 13 13.71 0.04 9.26
N ILE A 14 12.76 -0.33 8.40
CA ILE A 14 11.47 -0.90 8.78
C ILE A 14 11.61 -2.41 9.00
N ARG A 15 12.40 -3.10 8.16
CA ARG A 15 12.64 -4.55 8.30
C ARG A 15 13.39 -4.93 9.59
N GLN A 16 14.18 -4.00 10.13
CA GLN A 16 14.90 -4.16 11.40
C GLN A 16 14.06 -3.81 12.63
N ASP A 17 12.86 -3.25 12.46
CA ASP A 17 11.95 -2.96 13.56
C ASP A 17 11.45 -4.26 14.22
N GLN A 18 11.24 -4.25 15.55
CA GLN A 18 10.70 -5.40 16.26
C GLN A 18 9.29 -5.78 15.78
N LEU A 19 8.49 -4.80 15.37
CA LEU A 19 7.16 -4.99 14.80
C LEU A 19 7.21 -5.75 13.48
N TRP A 20 8.32 -5.70 12.74
CA TRP A 20 8.50 -6.45 11.50
C TRP A 20 8.32 -7.95 11.71
N ARG A 21 8.55 -8.48 12.93
CA ARG A 21 8.34 -9.90 13.26
C ARG A 21 6.86 -10.29 13.25
N LEU A 22 5.95 -9.35 13.47
CA LEU A 22 4.51 -9.58 13.52
C LEU A 22 3.94 -9.71 12.10
N ASN A 23 3.23 -10.81 11.84
CA ASN A 23 2.60 -11.02 10.54
C ASN A 23 1.56 -9.93 10.24
N VAL A 24 0.74 -9.58 11.23
CA VAL A 24 -0.30 -8.54 11.09
C VAL A 24 0.29 -7.18 10.71
N TYR A 25 1.48 -6.84 11.23
CA TYR A 25 2.14 -5.58 10.91
C TYR A 25 2.56 -5.54 9.44
N ARG A 26 3.23 -6.59 8.97
CA ARG A 26 3.64 -6.70 7.55
C ARG A 26 2.43 -6.68 6.62
N GLN A 27 1.37 -7.41 6.97
CA GLN A 27 0.13 -7.46 6.18
C GLN A 27 -0.59 -6.10 6.14
N ALA A 28 -0.66 -5.39 7.25
CA ALA A 28 -1.28 -4.07 7.31
C ALA A 28 -0.50 -3.04 6.48
N LEU A 29 0.82 -3.08 6.55
CA LEU A 29 1.68 -2.19 5.75
C LEU A 29 1.54 -2.48 4.25
N PHE A 30 1.55 -3.76 3.85
CA PHE A 30 1.29 -4.18 2.47
C PHE A 30 -0.08 -3.72 1.97
N LEU A 31 -1.12 -3.92 2.79
CA LEU A 31 -2.48 -3.48 2.45
C LEU A 31 -2.55 -1.95 2.26
N GLY A 32 -1.85 -1.19 3.09
CA GLY A 32 -1.72 0.26 2.96
C GLY A 32 -1.11 0.68 1.62
N ASP A 33 -0.01 0.04 1.21
CA ASP A 33 0.64 0.32 -0.08
C ASP A 33 -0.24 -0.01 -1.27
N VAL A 34 -0.98 -1.13 -1.23
CA VAL A 34 -1.94 -1.49 -2.27
C VAL A 34 -3.09 -0.48 -2.32
N ALA A 35 -3.68 -0.16 -1.17
CA ALA A 35 -4.79 0.79 -1.09
C ALA A 35 -4.38 2.20 -1.55
N GLN A 36 -3.14 2.62 -1.31
CA GLN A 36 -2.64 3.90 -1.77
C GLN A 36 -2.60 3.98 -3.31
N ARG A 37 -2.17 2.91 -3.99
CA ARG A 37 -2.14 2.86 -5.47
C ARG A 37 -3.56 2.98 -6.05
N ASP A 38 -4.52 2.31 -5.44
CA ASP A 38 -5.93 2.37 -5.85
C ASP A 38 -6.52 3.76 -5.58
N ALA A 39 -6.26 4.32 -4.40
CA ALA A 39 -6.71 5.67 -4.04
C ALA A 39 -6.14 6.74 -4.98
N ILE A 40 -4.87 6.63 -5.36
CA ILE A 40 -4.24 7.52 -6.36
C ILE A 40 -4.96 7.37 -7.71
N THR A 41 -5.18 6.15 -8.17
CA THR A 41 -5.87 5.88 -9.44
C THR A 41 -7.28 6.48 -9.46
N ILE A 42 -8.04 6.30 -8.38
CA ILE A 42 -9.39 6.85 -8.23
C ILE A 42 -9.34 8.39 -8.16
N SER A 43 -8.40 8.95 -7.40
CA SER A 43 -8.25 10.41 -7.26
C SER A 43 -7.82 11.11 -8.55
N GLN A 44 -7.03 10.44 -9.40
CA GLN A 44 -6.65 10.97 -10.72
C GLN A 44 -7.82 10.92 -11.72
N ARG A 45 -8.77 10.00 -11.54
CA ARG A 45 -10.03 9.94 -12.31
C ARG A 45 -11.04 11.03 -11.91
N ARG A 46 -10.63 12.10 -11.23
CA ARG A 46 -11.49 13.23 -10.85
C ARG A 46 -12.09 14.02 -12.03
N GLN A 47 -11.80 13.66 -13.28
CA GLN A 47 -12.59 14.11 -14.44
C GLN A 47 -14.00 13.51 -14.50
N TRP A 48 -14.31 12.45 -13.74
CA TRP A 48 -15.60 11.73 -13.80
C TRP A 48 -16.67 12.23 -12.83
N TRP A 49 -16.41 13.31 -12.06
CA TRP A 49 -17.41 13.93 -11.18
C TRP A 49 -18.41 14.84 -11.93
N SER A 50 -18.23 15.02 -13.25
CA SER A 50 -19.06 15.91 -14.08
C SER A 50 -20.16 15.18 -14.88
N LEU A 51 -20.46 13.91 -14.60
CA LEU A 51 -21.50 13.17 -15.35
C LEU A 51 -22.82 12.99 -14.58
N SER A 52 -22.95 13.64 -13.42
CA SER A 52 -24.19 13.63 -12.61
C SER A 52 -24.80 15.01 -12.42
N ASP A 53 -24.35 16.03 -13.15
CA ASP A 53 -25.02 17.32 -13.27
C ASP A 53 -25.84 17.37 -14.56
#